data_AF-A0A545W6S3-F1
#
_entry.id   AF-A0A545W6S3-F1
#
_cell.length_a   1.000
_cell.length_b   1.000
_cell.length_c   1.000
_cell.angle_alpha   90.00
_cell.angle_beta   90.00
_cell.angle_gamma   90.00
#
_symmetry.space_group_name_H-M   'P 1'
#
loop_
_entity.id
_entity.type
_entity.pdbx_description
1 polymer ?
#
loop_
_entity_poly.entity_id
_entity_poly.type
_entity_poly.pdbx_seq_one_letter_code
_entity_poly.pdbx_strand_id
1 'polypeptide(L)'
;MTLAKEPSPCVAIDTRVPCKSLENIESFPWSEEDAYYTKLFRAWDNLPIHDASAETGLLLELDHIISLFDFYIGHDDAGFRAWIRRHQLAMEAGLAETPTWPKLYTLKGERKKWRDDVWVNRYGFLVHQRDIIAKCRLQRMTCCELEDKKRFFGLGWACPRQTVRNTQLKSPARLRNRWYEPLDRCLARMAYESHGRLDFYLLHAEFWGTGAGTGAGTGAGTGGATPLTSEGDMQCETLTESARQGMEA
;
A
#
# COMPACT_ATOMS: atom_id res chain seq x y z
N MET A 1 16.49 -75.93 -47.52
CA MET A 1 15.05 -75.70 -47.31
C MET A 1 14.75 -74.24 -47.58
N THR A 2 13.56 -74.00 -48.12
CA THR A 2 13.17 -72.95 -49.06
C THR A 2 12.65 -71.69 -48.37
N LEU A 3 12.82 -70.55 -49.06
CA LEU A 3 12.21 -69.24 -48.81
C LEU A 3 10.66 -69.27 -48.89
N ALA A 4 10.00 -68.44 -48.05
CA ALA A 4 8.78 -67.64 -48.32
C ALA A 4 8.15 -67.21 -46.98
N LYS A 5 7.42 -66.10 -46.80
CA LYS A 5 7.20 -64.79 -47.44
C LYS A 5 6.24 -64.08 -46.46
N GLU A 6 6.47 -62.80 -46.20
CA GLU A 6 5.69 -61.85 -45.39
C GLU A 6 4.18 -61.72 -45.76
N PRO A 7 3.27 -61.19 -44.89
CA PRO A 7 3.22 -59.73 -44.60
C PRO A 7 2.78 -59.24 -43.20
N SER A 8 3.30 -58.04 -42.89
CA SER A 8 2.88 -56.90 -42.01
C SER A 8 1.39 -56.78 -41.60
N PRO A 9 1.00 -56.00 -40.54
CA PRO A 9 1.48 -54.62 -40.30
C PRO A 9 1.66 -54.08 -38.86
N CYS A 10 2.52 -53.06 -38.78
CA CYS A 10 2.47 -51.82 -38.00
C CYS A 10 1.81 -51.79 -36.62
N VAL A 11 2.57 -51.44 -35.56
CA VAL A 11 2.33 -50.23 -34.72
C VAL A 11 3.66 -49.81 -34.07
N ALA A 12 4.11 -48.60 -34.39
CA ALA A 12 5.12 -47.87 -33.63
C ALA A 12 4.45 -47.18 -32.42
N ILE A 13 5.03 -47.30 -31.22
CA ILE A 13 4.66 -46.45 -30.08
C ILE A 13 5.91 -45.70 -29.63
N ASP A 14 6.01 -44.51 -30.19
CA ASP A 14 6.75 -43.36 -29.73
C ASP A 14 6.24 -42.97 -28.33
N THR A 15 7.07 -43.05 -27.29
CA THR A 15 6.77 -42.44 -25.98
C THR A 15 7.63 -41.20 -25.82
N ARG A 16 7.34 -40.20 -26.67
CA ARG A 16 7.56 -38.80 -26.32
C ARG A 16 6.82 -38.52 -25.02
N VAL A 17 7.60 -38.21 -23.98
CA VAL A 17 7.09 -37.60 -22.75
C VAL A 17 6.25 -36.39 -23.15
N PRO A 18 4.96 -36.34 -22.77
CA PRO A 18 4.14 -35.17 -23.08
C PRO A 18 4.65 -34.00 -22.24
N CYS A 19 5.40 -33.11 -22.88
CA CYS A 19 5.60 -31.75 -22.42
C CYS A 19 4.22 -31.09 -22.46
N LYS A 20 3.47 -31.23 -21.36
CA LYS A 20 2.11 -30.70 -21.26
C LYS A 20 2.20 -29.18 -21.25
N SER A 21 1.71 -28.62 -22.36
CA SER A 21 1.15 -27.27 -22.53
C SER A 21 2.07 -26.09 -22.24
N LEU A 22 2.93 -25.77 -23.22
CA LEU A 22 3.33 -24.38 -23.52
C LEU A 22 2.26 -23.65 -24.37
N GLU A 23 1.17 -24.32 -24.73
CA GLU A 23 0.07 -23.77 -25.53
C GLU A 23 -1.09 -23.29 -24.62
N ASN A 24 -0.84 -22.27 -23.79
CA ASN A 24 -1.88 -21.35 -23.31
C ASN A 24 -1.32 -20.11 -22.60
N ILE A 25 -0.13 -19.63 -22.98
CA ILE A 25 0.44 -18.37 -22.46
C ILE A 25 -0.07 -17.16 -23.27
N GLU A 26 -0.85 -17.37 -24.35
CA GLU A 26 -1.36 -16.30 -25.23
C GLU A 26 -2.50 -15.44 -24.65
N SER A 27 -2.88 -15.60 -23.38
CA SER A 27 -3.84 -14.66 -22.74
C SER A 27 -3.66 -14.62 -21.23
N PHE A 28 -2.43 -14.44 -20.78
CA PHE A 28 -2.20 -14.07 -19.39
C PHE A 28 -2.19 -12.55 -19.26
N PRO A 29 -3.19 -11.91 -18.62
CA PRO A 29 -3.28 -10.45 -18.54
C PRO A 29 -2.33 -9.94 -17.46
N TRP A 30 -1.03 -9.97 -17.71
CA TRP A 30 -0.04 -9.23 -16.93
C TRP A 30 0.29 -7.96 -17.66
N SER A 31 -0.23 -6.84 -17.18
CA SER A 31 -0.04 -5.55 -17.85
C SER A 31 1.18 -4.79 -17.31
N GLU A 32 1.57 -3.73 -18.01
CA GLU A 32 2.61 -2.80 -17.51
C GLU A 32 2.17 -2.13 -16.20
N GLU A 33 0.88 -1.85 -16.04
CA GLU A 33 0.32 -1.34 -14.78
C GLU A 33 0.42 -2.37 -13.66
N ASP A 34 0.12 -3.65 -13.92
CA ASP A 34 0.32 -4.70 -12.92
C ASP A 34 1.79 -4.76 -12.48
N ALA A 35 2.73 -4.67 -13.43
CA ALA A 35 4.17 -4.63 -13.17
C ALA A 35 4.58 -3.38 -12.35
N TYR A 36 4.04 -2.20 -12.67
CA TYR A 36 4.30 -0.97 -11.93
C TYR A 36 3.92 -1.09 -10.45
N TYR A 37 2.76 -1.68 -10.13
CA TYR A 37 2.28 -1.80 -8.76
C TYR A 37 2.99 -2.86 -7.92
N THR A 38 3.84 -3.71 -8.51
CA THR A 38 4.71 -4.60 -7.74
C THR A 38 5.61 -3.84 -6.76
N LYS A 39 5.88 -2.55 -7.03
CA LYS A 39 6.62 -1.63 -6.14
C LYS A 39 6.02 -1.49 -4.73
N LEU A 40 4.73 -1.76 -4.52
CA LEU A 40 4.14 -1.80 -3.17
C LEU A 40 4.65 -3.01 -2.34
N PHE A 41 5.11 -4.05 -3.02
CA PHE A 41 5.47 -5.34 -2.44
C PHE A 41 6.96 -5.65 -2.57
N ARG A 42 7.80 -4.64 -2.80
CA ARG A 42 9.26 -4.71 -2.65
C ARG A 42 9.70 -4.04 -1.34
N ALA A 43 11.00 -4.12 -1.05
CA ALA A 43 11.62 -3.37 0.04
C ALA A 43 11.51 -1.85 -0.17
N TRP A 44 11.30 -1.12 0.93
CA TRP A 44 11.32 0.35 0.97
C TRP A 44 12.37 0.74 1.99
N ASP A 45 13.51 1.23 1.52
CA ASP A 45 14.71 1.42 2.35
C ASP A 45 14.51 2.45 3.48
N ASN A 46 13.56 3.37 3.29
CA ASN A 46 13.26 4.45 4.25
C ASN A 46 12.15 4.07 5.26
N LEU A 47 11.77 2.79 5.35
CA LEU A 47 10.71 2.30 6.25
C LEU A 47 11.23 1.21 7.22
N PRO A 48 10.74 1.16 8.48
CA PRO A 48 9.79 2.07 9.10
C PRO A 48 10.42 3.43 9.41
N ILE A 49 9.59 4.46 9.48
CA ILE A 49 10.08 5.82 9.65
C ILE A 49 10.44 6.08 11.11
N HIS A 50 11.63 6.62 11.35
CA HIS A 50 12.08 7.03 12.68
C HIS A 50 11.72 8.48 13.00
N ASP A 51 11.76 9.37 12.01
CA ASP A 51 11.29 10.76 12.11
C ASP A 51 10.29 11.06 11.00
N ALA A 52 9.00 10.84 11.29
CA ALA A 52 7.90 11.05 10.34
C ALA A 52 7.76 12.51 9.87
N SER A 53 8.50 13.41 10.48
CA SER A 53 8.19 14.81 10.48
C SER A 53 8.95 15.60 9.41
N ALA A 54 10.04 15.02 8.89
CA ALA A 54 10.84 15.54 7.79
C ALA A 54 10.58 14.83 6.44
N GLU A 55 9.78 13.75 6.44
CA GLU A 55 9.62 12.83 5.31
C GLU A 55 8.65 13.32 4.22
N THR A 56 8.98 14.42 3.52
CA THR A 56 8.16 14.92 2.40
C THR A 56 8.21 14.00 1.19
N GLY A 57 9.41 13.59 0.77
CA GLY A 57 9.58 12.77 -0.43
C GLY A 57 8.87 11.43 -0.31
N LEU A 58 9.05 10.76 0.83
CA LEU A 58 8.41 9.49 1.13
C LEU A 58 6.88 9.62 1.23
N LEU A 59 6.36 10.70 1.83
CA LEU A 59 4.91 10.95 1.87
C LEU A 59 4.33 11.10 0.46
N LEU A 60 4.98 11.88 -0.41
CA LEU A 60 4.55 12.07 -1.79
C LEU A 60 4.55 10.75 -2.56
N GLU A 61 5.59 9.95 -2.39
CA GLU A 61 5.71 8.66 -3.06
C GLU A 61 4.64 7.67 -2.58
N LEU A 62 4.44 7.56 -1.25
CA LEU A 62 3.41 6.71 -0.66
C LEU A 62 2.00 7.16 -1.06
N ASP A 63 1.71 8.46 -1.00
CA ASP A 63 0.41 9.01 -1.40
C ASP A 63 0.10 8.69 -2.85
N HIS A 64 1.06 8.97 -3.74
CA HIS A 64 0.90 8.73 -5.17
C HIS A 64 0.63 7.25 -5.47
N ILE A 65 1.49 6.35 -4.98
CA ILE A 65 1.38 4.93 -5.34
C ILE A 65 0.17 4.26 -4.68
N ILE A 66 -0.17 4.61 -3.43
CA ILE A 66 -1.34 4.04 -2.74
C ILE A 66 -2.62 4.49 -3.45
N SER A 67 -2.77 5.78 -3.73
CA SER A 67 -3.99 6.28 -4.37
C SER A 67 -4.19 5.73 -5.78
N LEU A 68 -3.12 5.65 -6.58
CA LEU A 68 -3.19 5.06 -7.94
C LEU A 68 -3.53 3.58 -7.90
N PHE A 69 -2.85 2.82 -7.04
CA PHE A 69 -3.10 1.38 -6.92
C PHE A 69 -4.52 1.10 -6.45
N ASP A 70 -5.00 1.84 -5.45
CA ASP A 70 -6.34 1.64 -4.91
C ASP A 70 -7.42 1.92 -5.96
N PHE A 71 -7.23 2.95 -6.78
CA PHE A 71 -8.08 3.24 -7.92
C PHE A 71 -8.03 2.11 -8.98
N TYR A 72 -6.82 1.62 -9.29
CA TYR A 72 -6.62 0.54 -10.26
C TYR A 72 -7.33 -0.77 -9.87
N ILE A 73 -7.39 -1.08 -8.57
CA ILE A 73 -8.11 -2.25 -8.05
C ILE A 73 -9.60 -1.96 -7.74
N GLY A 74 -10.14 -0.81 -8.16
CA GLY A 74 -11.55 -0.47 -7.98
C GLY A 74 -11.96 -0.16 -6.54
N HIS A 75 -11.02 0.22 -5.68
CA HIS A 75 -11.23 0.52 -4.26
C HIS A 75 -11.82 -0.63 -3.44
N ASP A 76 -11.65 -1.88 -3.86
CA ASP A 76 -12.28 -3.03 -3.22
C ASP A 76 -11.35 -4.24 -3.03
N ASP A 77 -11.74 -5.10 -2.10
CA ASP A 77 -10.96 -6.27 -1.70
C ASP A 77 -10.98 -7.39 -2.75
N ALA A 78 -11.97 -7.40 -3.65
CA ALA A 78 -12.03 -8.36 -4.74
C ALA A 78 -11.01 -8.02 -5.83
N GLY A 79 -10.88 -6.74 -6.20
CA GLY A 79 -9.86 -6.22 -7.08
C GLY A 79 -8.46 -6.44 -6.52
N PHE A 80 -8.26 -6.20 -5.21
CA PHE A 80 -6.99 -6.52 -4.54
C PHE A 80 -6.62 -8.01 -4.68
N ARG A 81 -7.55 -8.92 -4.39
CA ARG A 81 -7.34 -10.36 -4.54
C ARG A 81 -7.10 -10.77 -5.99
N ALA A 82 -7.83 -10.18 -6.93
CA ALA A 82 -7.64 -10.44 -8.35
C ALA A 82 -6.22 -10.04 -8.79
N TRP A 83 -5.76 -8.87 -8.37
CA TRP A 83 -4.40 -8.40 -8.63
C TRP A 83 -3.35 -9.34 -8.03
N ILE A 84 -3.50 -9.75 -6.76
CA ILE A 84 -2.59 -10.70 -6.12
C ILE A 84 -2.48 -12.00 -6.92
N ARG A 85 -3.61 -12.56 -7.36
CA ARG A 85 -3.60 -13.81 -8.15
C ARG A 85 -2.87 -13.64 -9.48
N ARG A 86 -3.06 -12.51 -10.17
CA ARG A 86 -2.27 -12.19 -11.36
C ARG A 86 -0.78 -12.08 -11.03
N HIS A 87 -0.42 -11.41 -9.95
CA HIS A 87 1.00 -11.30 -9.57
C HIS A 87 1.62 -12.67 -9.20
N GLN A 88 0.89 -13.54 -8.51
CA GLN A 88 1.31 -14.91 -8.20
C GLN A 88 1.58 -15.71 -9.48
N LEU A 89 0.65 -15.68 -10.43
CA LEU A 89 0.80 -16.37 -11.72
C LEU A 89 1.94 -15.78 -12.56
N ALA A 90 2.13 -14.46 -12.55
CA ALA A 90 3.25 -13.80 -13.22
C ALA A 90 4.60 -14.24 -12.66
N MET A 91 4.71 -14.38 -11.33
CA MET A 91 5.91 -14.89 -10.67
C MET A 91 6.16 -16.39 -10.96
N GLU A 92 5.11 -17.19 -11.12
CA GLU A 92 5.23 -18.61 -11.51
C GLU A 92 5.66 -18.76 -12.97
N ALA A 93 5.22 -17.85 -13.85
CA ALA A 93 5.59 -17.80 -15.25
C ALA A 93 6.94 -17.11 -15.53
N GLY A 94 7.60 -16.56 -14.51
CA GLY A 94 8.86 -15.82 -14.66
C GLY A 94 8.71 -14.44 -15.31
N LEU A 95 7.49 -13.90 -15.38
CA LEU A 95 7.17 -12.58 -15.93
C LEU A 95 7.31 -11.45 -14.89
N ALA A 96 7.25 -11.81 -13.61
CA ALA A 96 7.44 -10.88 -12.50
C ALA A 96 8.56 -11.38 -11.58
N GLU A 97 9.39 -10.44 -11.12
CA GLU A 97 10.39 -10.73 -10.11
C GLU A 97 9.73 -11.13 -8.80
N THR A 98 10.28 -12.14 -8.15
CA THR A 98 9.88 -12.46 -6.78
C THR A 98 10.61 -11.52 -5.83
N PRO A 99 9.90 -10.67 -5.06
CA PRO A 99 10.55 -9.82 -4.08
C PRO A 99 11.20 -10.68 -2.98
N THR A 100 12.42 -10.31 -2.61
CA THR A 100 13.15 -10.92 -1.49
C THR A 100 12.51 -10.56 -0.15
N TRP A 101 11.88 -9.39 -0.08
CA TRP A 101 11.11 -8.93 1.06
C TRP A 101 9.94 -8.03 0.62
N PRO A 102 8.73 -8.18 1.23
CA PRO A 102 8.37 -9.22 2.19
C PRO A 102 8.33 -10.62 1.55
N LYS A 103 8.54 -11.66 2.35
CA LYS A 103 8.54 -13.05 1.84
C LYS A 103 7.11 -13.52 1.57
N LEU A 104 6.69 -13.44 0.30
CA LEU A 104 5.31 -13.66 -0.14
C LEU A 104 4.86 -15.14 -0.17
N TYR A 105 5.79 -16.08 -0.04
CA TYR A 105 5.50 -17.51 -0.01
C TYR A 105 6.43 -18.27 0.93
N THR A 106 6.01 -19.48 1.28
CA THR A 106 6.86 -20.50 1.91
C THR A 106 7.12 -21.62 0.92
N LEU A 107 8.29 -22.25 1.00
CA LEU A 107 8.58 -23.47 0.25
C LEU A 107 8.15 -24.66 1.09
N LYS A 108 7.30 -25.53 0.53
CA LYS A 108 6.96 -26.82 1.11
C LYS A 108 7.42 -27.90 0.14
N GLY A 109 8.67 -28.34 0.29
CA GLY A 109 9.38 -29.09 -0.75
C GLY A 109 9.64 -28.20 -1.96
N GLU A 110 9.37 -28.70 -3.17
CA GLU A 110 9.53 -27.95 -4.42
C GLU A 110 8.34 -27.02 -4.74
N ARG A 111 7.28 -27.03 -3.93
CA ARG A 111 6.07 -26.24 -4.19
C ARG A 111 6.06 -24.94 -3.38
N LYS A 112 5.75 -23.83 -4.06
CA LYS A 112 5.46 -22.54 -3.42
C LYS A 112 4.06 -22.58 -2.80
N LYS A 113 3.97 -22.22 -1.52
CA LYS A 113 2.70 -21.94 -0.84
C LYS A 113 2.62 -20.45 -0.55
N TRP A 114 1.76 -19.75 -1.28
CA TRP A 114 1.51 -18.32 -1.13
C TRP A 114 0.96 -17.97 0.25
N ARG A 115 1.40 -16.82 0.80
CA ARG A 115 0.99 -16.27 2.09
C ARG A 115 0.09 -15.05 1.87
N ASP A 116 -1.21 -15.28 1.65
CA ASP A 116 -2.19 -14.21 1.36
C ASP A 116 -2.23 -13.11 2.45
N ASP A 117 -1.98 -13.49 3.71
CA ASP A 117 -1.88 -12.58 4.86
C ASP A 117 -0.74 -11.57 4.72
N VAL A 118 0.39 -11.97 4.15
CA VAL A 118 1.58 -11.10 3.99
C VAL A 118 1.30 -9.97 3.02
N TRP A 119 0.54 -10.22 1.96
CA TRP A 119 0.12 -9.17 1.02
C TRP A 119 -0.72 -8.10 1.71
N VAL A 120 -1.72 -8.53 2.49
CA VAL A 120 -2.60 -7.63 3.25
C VAL A 120 -1.79 -6.85 4.28
N ASN A 121 -0.93 -7.54 5.04
CA ASN A 121 -0.11 -6.92 6.08
C ASN A 121 0.87 -5.90 5.49
N ARG A 122 1.50 -6.22 4.35
CA ARG A 122 2.42 -5.31 3.65
C ARG A 122 1.69 -4.06 3.19
N TYR A 123 0.55 -4.21 2.54
CA TYR A 123 -0.23 -3.09 2.06
C TYR A 123 -0.72 -2.21 3.22
N GLY A 124 -1.27 -2.85 4.26
CA GLY A 124 -1.69 -2.16 5.48
C GLY A 124 -0.56 -1.41 6.18
N PHE A 125 0.65 -1.98 6.20
CA PHE A 125 1.83 -1.31 6.72
C PHE A 125 2.14 -0.02 5.95
N LEU A 126 2.16 -0.04 4.61
CA LEU A 126 2.43 1.16 3.81
C LEU A 126 1.37 2.25 4.03
N VAL A 127 0.10 1.86 4.08
CA VAL A 127 -1.00 2.79 4.40
C VAL A 127 -0.84 3.38 5.79
N HIS A 128 -0.42 2.58 6.77
CA HIS A 128 -0.16 3.07 8.13
C HIS A 128 1.03 4.04 8.19
N GLN A 129 2.11 3.78 7.44
CA GLN A 129 3.23 4.71 7.35
C GLN A 129 2.80 6.06 6.74
N ARG A 130 2.00 6.03 5.66
CA ARG A 130 1.40 7.24 5.09
C ARG A 130 0.56 8.01 6.10
N ASP A 131 -0.28 7.30 6.87
CA ASP A 131 -1.14 7.88 7.91
C ASP A 131 -0.33 8.54 9.03
N ILE A 132 0.74 7.88 9.52
CA ILE A 132 1.64 8.44 10.55
C ILE A 132 2.24 9.76 10.06
N ILE A 133 2.85 9.78 8.88
CA ILE A 133 3.50 10.99 8.35
C ILE A 133 2.48 12.12 8.17
N ALA A 134 1.32 11.80 7.59
CA ALA A 134 0.26 12.79 7.37
C ALA A 134 -0.25 13.37 8.70
N LYS A 135 -0.46 12.54 9.73
CA LYS A 135 -0.88 13.00 11.06
C LYS A 135 0.18 13.85 11.74
N CYS A 136 1.46 13.47 11.68
CA CYS A 136 2.55 14.28 12.20
C CYS A 136 2.59 15.67 11.55
N ARG A 137 2.32 15.78 10.24
CA ARG A 137 2.19 17.07 9.55
C ARG A 137 0.97 17.86 10.01
N LEU A 138 -0.20 17.24 10.04
CA LEU A 138 -1.43 17.89 10.51
C LEU A 138 -1.29 18.45 11.92
N GLN A 139 -0.62 17.73 12.83
CA GLN A 139 -0.36 18.19 14.19
C GLN A 139 0.40 19.52 14.21
N ARG A 140 1.36 19.70 13.31
CA ARG A 140 2.19 20.91 13.19
C ARG A 140 1.48 22.09 12.53
N MET A 141 0.41 21.85 11.79
CA MET A 141 -0.34 22.92 11.15
C MET A 141 -1.00 23.81 12.20
N THR A 142 -0.89 25.12 12.00
CA THR A 142 -1.41 26.17 12.87
C THR A 142 -2.69 26.77 12.32
N CYS A 143 -2.95 26.65 11.02
CA CYS A 143 -4.11 27.25 10.39
C CYS A 143 -5.45 26.52 10.61
N CYS A 144 -5.45 25.33 11.22
CA CYS A 144 -6.66 24.52 11.41
C CYS A 144 -6.83 24.00 12.83
N GLU A 145 -8.09 23.76 13.22
CA GLU A 145 -8.44 23.32 14.57
C GLU A 145 -8.25 21.80 14.72
N LEU A 146 -8.18 21.34 15.98
CA LEU A 146 -8.04 19.91 16.28
C LEU A 146 -9.19 19.07 15.69
N GLU A 147 -10.41 19.59 15.67
CA GLU A 147 -11.57 18.89 15.13
C GLU A 147 -11.48 18.71 13.60
N ASP A 148 -10.89 19.68 12.88
CA ASP A 148 -10.62 19.54 11.45
C ASP A 148 -9.60 18.44 11.20
N LYS A 149 -8.51 18.45 11.98
CA LYS A 149 -7.42 17.45 11.89
C LYS A 149 -7.94 16.03 12.15
N LYS A 150 -8.83 15.84 13.13
CA LYS A 150 -9.44 14.54 13.44
C LYS A 150 -10.28 13.97 12.29
N ARG A 151 -10.86 14.83 11.44
CA ARG A 151 -11.74 14.42 10.33
C ARG A 151 -10.99 14.24 9.01
N PHE A 152 -9.67 14.49 8.96
CA PHE A 152 -8.90 14.51 7.72
C PHE A 152 -9.05 13.25 6.86
N PHE A 153 -9.01 12.05 7.45
CA PHE A 153 -9.25 10.78 6.73
C PHE A 153 -10.70 10.26 6.83
N GLY A 154 -11.63 11.04 7.38
CA GLY A 154 -13.01 10.66 7.67
C GLY A 154 -13.22 10.13 9.09
N LEU A 155 -14.29 9.34 9.30
CA LEU A 155 -14.72 8.86 10.62
C LEU A 155 -14.15 7.45 10.92
N GLY A 156 -13.19 7.39 11.85
CA GLY A 156 -12.90 6.22 12.70
C GLY A 156 -12.06 5.09 12.09
N TRP A 157 -11.25 4.42 12.93
CA TRP A 157 -10.25 3.42 12.56
C TRP A 157 -10.86 2.19 11.83
N ALA A 158 -10.71 2.11 10.51
CA ALA A 158 -10.86 0.89 9.73
C ALA A 158 -9.48 0.45 9.24
N CYS A 159 -9.11 -0.81 9.50
CA CYS A 159 -7.89 -1.37 8.91
C CYS A 159 -8.06 -1.44 7.39
N PRO A 160 -7.05 -1.03 6.61
CA PRO A 160 -7.04 -1.29 5.18
C PRO A 160 -7.31 -2.78 4.94
N ARG A 161 -8.32 -3.10 4.12
CA ARG A 161 -8.54 -4.47 3.61
C ARG A 161 -8.93 -5.51 4.69
N GLN A 162 -9.61 -5.08 5.76
CA GLN A 162 -10.08 -5.93 6.86
C GLN A 162 -10.95 -7.11 6.40
N THR A 163 -11.61 -7.00 5.24
CA THR A 163 -12.45 -8.06 4.68
C THR A 163 -11.71 -9.08 3.79
N VAL A 164 -10.42 -8.89 3.49
CA VAL A 164 -9.62 -9.90 2.77
C VAL A 164 -9.42 -11.16 3.62
N ARG A 165 -9.41 -11.03 4.96
CA ARG A 165 -9.30 -12.17 5.89
C ARG A 165 -10.59 -12.98 6.02
N ASN A 166 -11.75 -12.43 5.62
CA ASN A 166 -13.05 -13.08 5.77
C ASN A 166 -13.71 -13.29 4.40
N THR A 167 -13.60 -14.50 3.87
CA THR A 167 -14.26 -14.98 2.64
C THR A 167 -15.80 -15.05 2.73
N GLN A 168 -16.41 -14.70 3.87
CA GLN A 168 -17.85 -14.90 4.15
C GLN A 168 -18.71 -13.63 4.19
N LEU A 169 -18.15 -12.43 4.01
CA LEU A 169 -18.97 -11.21 4.00
C LEU A 169 -19.63 -11.02 2.63
N LYS A 170 -20.96 -11.18 2.60
CA LYS A 170 -21.84 -11.00 1.42
C LYS A 170 -21.89 -9.56 0.88
N SER A 171 -21.21 -8.62 1.52
CA SER A 171 -21.17 -7.20 1.13
C SER A 171 -19.78 -6.65 1.43
N PRO A 172 -19.09 -6.02 0.45
CA PRO A 172 -17.85 -5.33 0.74
C PRO A 172 -18.17 -4.23 1.76
N ALA A 173 -17.53 -4.28 2.93
CA ALA A 173 -17.56 -3.13 3.83
C ALA A 173 -16.88 -2.00 3.07
N ARG A 174 -17.66 -1.05 2.53
CA ARG A 174 -17.10 0.18 1.95
C ARG A 174 -16.12 0.73 2.98
N LEU A 175 -14.88 0.94 2.56
CA LEU A 175 -13.82 1.47 3.39
C LEU A 175 -14.36 2.77 4.01
N ARG A 176 -14.72 2.73 5.30
CA ARG A 176 -15.23 3.92 6.01
C ARG A 176 -14.17 5.00 6.14
N ASN A 177 -12.90 4.58 6.06
CA ASN A 177 -11.74 5.44 5.98
C ASN A 177 -11.30 5.70 4.55
N ARG A 178 -10.95 6.96 4.31
CA ARG A 178 -10.52 7.49 3.03
C ARG A 178 -9.00 7.50 2.90
N TRP A 179 -8.34 6.52 3.51
CA TRP A 179 -6.89 6.39 3.49
C TRP A 179 -6.33 6.19 2.07
N TYR A 180 -7.17 5.77 1.12
CA TYR A 180 -6.81 5.60 -0.29
C TYR A 180 -6.89 6.90 -1.08
N GLU A 181 -7.62 7.92 -0.60
CA GLU A 181 -7.79 9.17 -1.34
C GLU A 181 -6.48 9.98 -1.30
N PRO A 182 -6.10 10.63 -2.42
CA PRO A 182 -4.95 11.54 -2.45
C PRO A 182 -5.02 12.60 -1.35
N LEU A 183 -3.89 12.93 -0.72
CA LEU A 183 -3.85 13.88 0.40
C LEU A 183 -4.39 15.25 0.03
N ASP A 184 -4.14 15.72 -1.20
CA ASP A 184 -4.70 16.99 -1.70
C ASP A 184 -6.23 16.97 -1.75
N ARG A 185 -6.84 15.83 -2.05
CA ARG A 185 -8.31 15.70 -1.98
C ARG A 185 -8.81 15.72 -0.54
N CYS A 186 -8.06 15.16 0.40
CA CYS A 186 -8.36 15.26 1.83
C CYS A 186 -8.28 16.73 2.30
N LEU A 187 -7.24 17.47 1.90
CA LEU A 187 -7.08 18.90 2.20
C LEU A 187 -8.19 19.75 1.58
N ALA A 188 -8.52 19.53 0.31
CA ALA A 188 -9.60 20.25 -0.38
C ALA A 188 -10.95 20.01 0.30
N ARG A 189 -11.21 18.79 0.78
CA ARG A 189 -12.41 18.49 1.54
C ARG A 189 -12.42 19.17 2.89
N MET A 190 -11.32 19.13 3.64
CA MET A 190 -11.20 19.84 4.90
C MET A 190 -11.51 21.33 4.73
N ALA A 191 -10.98 21.96 3.67
CA ALA A 191 -11.31 23.34 3.31
C ALA A 191 -12.81 23.52 3.04
N TYR A 192 -13.41 22.66 2.21
CA TYR A 192 -14.82 22.72 1.85
C TYR A 192 -15.75 22.55 3.07
N GLU A 193 -15.49 21.55 3.91
CA GLU A 193 -16.29 21.24 5.11
C GLU A 193 -16.11 22.26 6.24
N SER A 194 -15.10 23.13 6.16
CA SER A 194 -14.91 24.24 7.08
C SER A 194 -15.89 25.40 6.86
N HIS A 195 -16.71 25.34 5.80
CA HIS A 195 -17.68 26.39 5.44
C HIS A 195 -17.05 27.79 5.27
N GLY A 196 -15.86 27.85 4.67
CA GLY A 196 -15.16 29.10 4.35
C GLY A 196 -14.21 29.59 5.45
N ARG A 197 -14.05 28.84 6.54
CA ARG A 197 -13.09 29.16 7.61
C ARG A 197 -11.64 28.86 7.20
N LEU A 198 -11.43 27.82 6.40
CA LEU A 198 -10.11 27.39 5.97
C LEU A 198 -9.94 27.61 4.46
N ASP A 199 -8.79 28.19 4.09
CA ASP A 199 -8.37 28.33 2.70
C ASP A 199 -7.56 27.11 2.25
N PHE A 200 -7.90 26.55 1.08
CA PHE A 200 -7.23 25.37 0.55
C PHE A 200 -5.75 25.61 0.26
N TYR A 201 -5.39 26.76 -0.32
CA TYR A 201 -4.00 27.03 -0.70
C TYR A 201 -3.12 27.22 0.52
N LEU A 202 -3.64 27.85 1.56
CA LEU A 202 -2.97 27.98 2.85
C LEU A 202 -2.76 26.60 3.52
N LEU A 203 -3.81 25.78 3.58
CA LEU A 203 -3.72 24.39 4.10
C LEU A 203 -2.69 23.58 3.32
N HIS A 204 -2.72 23.65 2.00
CA HIS A 204 -1.80 22.94 1.12
C HIS A 204 -0.36 23.42 1.32
N ALA A 205 -0.13 24.73 1.36
CA ALA A 205 1.19 25.32 1.56
C ALA A 205 1.80 24.91 2.91
N GLU A 206 1.01 24.94 3.97
CA GLU A 206 1.47 24.55 5.31
C GLU A 206 1.67 23.04 5.43
N PHE A 207 0.75 22.23 4.92
CA PHE A 207 0.85 20.76 4.97
C PHE A 207 2.06 20.23 4.20
N TRP A 208 2.31 20.76 3.01
CA TRP A 208 3.44 20.33 2.17
C TRP A 208 4.75 21.07 2.47
N GLY A 209 4.70 22.17 3.23
CA GLY A 209 5.87 23.02 3.48
C GLY A 209 6.31 23.82 2.25
N THR A 210 5.38 24.12 1.33
CA THR A 210 5.63 24.89 0.10
C THR A 210 5.37 26.38 0.26
N GLY A 211 4.91 26.82 1.44
CA GLY A 211 4.81 28.23 1.78
C GLY A 211 6.19 28.89 1.87
N ALA A 212 6.34 30.08 1.28
CA ALA A 212 7.58 30.83 1.29
C ALA A 212 8.07 31.03 2.73
N GLY A 213 9.27 30.54 3.04
CA GLY A 213 10.02 31.01 4.20
C GLY A 213 10.28 32.49 4.02
N THR A 214 9.48 33.35 4.63
CA THR A 214 9.81 34.76 4.84
C THR A 214 10.89 34.85 5.91
N GLY A 215 12.12 34.51 5.52
CA GLY A 215 13.32 34.99 6.17
C GLY A 215 13.47 36.49 5.92
N ALA A 216 13.06 37.30 6.90
CA ALA A 216 13.50 38.68 7.16
C ALA A 216 12.92 39.05 8.54
N GLY A 217 13.63 38.89 9.65
CA GLY A 217 14.71 39.80 10.06
C GLY A 217 14.11 41.13 10.54
N THR A 218 13.95 41.34 11.86
CA THR A 218 14.39 42.52 12.65
C THR A 218 13.96 42.38 14.13
N GLY A 219 14.96 42.29 15.02
CA GLY A 219 15.10 43.04 16.28
C GLY A 219 14.01 43.08 17.39
N ALA A 220 14.40 42.51 18.53
CA ALA A 220 14.31 43.04 19.91
C ALA A 220 12.95 43.21 20.61
N GLY A 221 12.83 42.60 21.80
CA GLY A 221 11.78 42.92 22.78
C GLY A 221 11.62 41.89 23.88
N THR A 222 12.36 42.06 24.97
CA THR A 222 12.35 41.35 26.25
C THR A 222 10.97 41.16 26.92
N GLY A 223 10.79 40.02 27.59
CA GLY A 223 10.17 39.96 28.92
C GLY A 223 9.00 38.99 29.15
N GLY A 224 9.18 38.08 30.13
CA GLY A 224 8.11 37.72 31.07
C GLY A 224 7.47 36.34 30.91
N ALA A 225 7.73 35.47 31.89
CA ALA A 225 7.21 34.11 32.06
C ALA A 225 5.69 34.02 32.31
N THR A 226 5.06 32.87 31.99
CA THR A 226 4.50 31.88 32.94
C THR A 226 3.94 30.67 32.14
N PRO A 227 4.18 29.40 32.55
CA PRO A 227 3.72 28.22 31.81
C PRO A 227 2.31 27.82 32.23
N LEU A 228 1.41 27.66 31.25
CA LEU A 228 0.14 26.96 31.44
C LEU A 228 0.29 25.53 30.94
N THR A 229 0.45 24.62 31.90
CA THR A 229 0.19 23.19 31.78
C THR A 229 -1.23 22.95 31.28
N SER A 230 -1.35 22.25 30.16
CA SER A 230 -2.59 21.61 29.71
C SER A 230 -2.20 20.29 29.06
N GLU A 231 -2.07 19.29 29.91
CA GLU A 231 -1.93 17.88 29.54
C GLU A 231 -3.08 17.47 28.61
N GLY A 232 -2.70 16.88 27.48
CA GLY A 232 -3.58 16.33 26.47
C GLY A 232 -2.75 15.51 25.51
N ASP A 233 -1.90 14.66 26.08
CA ASP A 233 -0.99 13.74 25.41
C ASP A 233 -1.76 12.83 24.44
N MET A 234 -1.88 13.27 23.18
CA MET A 234 -2.00 12.35 22.07
C MET A 234 -0.58 12.04 21.63
N GLN A 235 0.10 11.24 22.44
CA GLN A 235 1.43 10.72 22.11
C GLN A 235 1.33 10.08 20.73
N CYS A 236 2.26 10.44 19.84
CA CYS A 236 2.60 9.61 18.69
C CYS A 236 3.14 8.29 19.26
N GLU A 237 2.25 7.40 19.69
CA GLU A 237 2.61 6.09 20.20
C GLU A 237 3.42 5.39 19.11
N THR A 238 4.69 5.18 19.42
CA THR A 238 5.61 4.34 18.67
C THR A 238 5.17 2.90 18.90
N LEU A 239 4.13 2.45 18.20
CA LEU A 239 3.74 1.04 18.18
C LEU A 239 4.62 0.28 17.18
N THR A 240 5.90 0.14 17.52
CA THR A 240 6.90 -0.61 16.75
C THR A 240 7.04 -2.08 17.17
N GLU A 241 6.25 -2.58 18.14
CA GLU A 241 6.46 -3.95 18.65
C GLU A 241 5.51 -5.02 18.10
N SER A 242 4.30 -4.67 17.68
CA SER A 242 3.36 -5.69 17.16
C SER A 242 3.63 -6.08 15.70
N ALA A 243 4.25 -5.20 14.91
CA ALA A 243 4.65 -5.51 13.53
C ALA A 243 5.94 -6.34 13.44
N ARG A 244 6.79 -6.32 14.47
CA ARG A 244 8.05 -7.08 14.50
C ARG A 244 7.83 -8.54 14.91
N GLN A 245 6.95 -8.81 15.88
CA GLN A 245 6.70 -10.17 16.37
C GLN A 245 5.81 -11.02 15.45
N GLY A 246 5.08 -10.42 14.49
CA GLY A 246 4.30 -11.14 13.49
C GLY A 246 5.01 -11.40 12.15
N MET A 247 6.20 -10.81 11.94
CA MET A 247 6.94 -10.89 10.66
C MET A 247 8.23 -11.72 10.73
N GLU A 248 8.67 -12.12 11.93
CA GLU A 248 9.81 -13.03 12.14
C GLU A 248 9.38 -14.52 12.26
N ALA A 249 8.10 -14.84 11.96
CA ALA A 249 7.55 -16.21 11.90
C ALA A 249 7.15 -16.68 10.49
#